data_AF-A0A9D4VQQ3-F1
#
_entry.id   AF-A0A9D4VQQ3-F1
#
_cell.length_a   1.000
_cell.length_b   1.000
_cell.length_c   1.000
_cell.angle_alpha   90.00
_cell.angle_beta   90.00
_cell.angle_gamma   90.00
#
_symmetry.space_group_name_H-M   'P 1'
#
loop_
_entity.id
_entity.type
_entity.pdbx_description
1 polymer ?
#
loop_
_entity_poly.entity_id
_entity_poly.type
_entity_poly.pdbx_seq_one_letter_code
_entity_poly.pdbx_strand_id
1 'polypeptide(L)'
;MCPEPYPEENLEFLKSQNIRLFQFGIEGKTEVSLPILNDSIMEALKILLDVRNHPVLIHCKRGKHRTGCVVGCFRKMQNWCLSSVFEKYQRYAGAKSRTTDLTFIEMFDIINLRQCLYSIIYQYQGVSKKRRLMYQGETTQKPPRLTSF
;
A
#
# COMPACT_ATOMS: atom_id res chain seq x y z
N MET A 1 5.83 3.03 3.97
CA MET A 1 4.66 3.27 4.85
C MET A 1 4.98 4.18 6.04
N CYS A 2 5.85 5.18 5.89
CA CYS A 2 6.27 6.07 6.97
C CYS A 2 5.84 7.50 6.62
N PRO A 3 5.35 8.31 7.57
CA PRO A 3 4.99 9.71 7.29
C PRO A 3 6.22 10.59 7.10
N GLU A 4 7.37 10.21 7.69
CA GLU A 4 8.61 10.96 7.55
C GLU A 4 9.13 10.94 6.10
N PRO A 5 9.79 12.01 5.63
CA PRO A 5 10.36 12.04 4.29
C PRO A 5 11.35 10.88 4.07
N TYR A 6 11.38 10.35 2.85
CA TYR A 6 12.31 9.29 2.51
C TYR A 6 13.74 9.83 2.47
N PRO A 7 14.75 9.09 2.99
CA PRO A 7 16.13 9.56 3.00
C PRO A 7 16.64 9.92 1.59
N GLU A 8 17.38 11.01 1.49
CA GLU A 8 17.82 11.59 0.21
C GLU A 8 18.73 10.64 -0.57
N GLU A 9 19.72 10.03 0.09
CA GLU A 9 20.60 9.01 -0.49
C GLU A 9 19.81 7.87 -1.15
N ASN A 10 18.74 7.40 -0.49
CA ASN A 10 17.89 6.36 -1.04
C ASN A 10 17.05 6.88 -2.21
N LEU A 11 16.59 8.14 -2.18
CA LEU A 11 15.85 8.75 -3.29
C LEU A 11 16.72 8.87 -4.55
N GLU A 12 17.99 9.22 -4.40
CA GLU A 12 18.95 9.25 -5.50
C GLU A 12 19.16 7.86 -6.12
N PHE A 13 19.33 6.84 -5.27
CA PHE A 13 19.39 5.46 -5.74
C PHE A 13 18.13 5.08 -6.53
N LEU A 14 16.94 5.35 -6.01
CA LEU A 14 15.68 5.04 -6.68
C LEU A 14 15.58 5.74 -8.05
N LYS A 15 15.97 7.01 -8.13
CA LYS A 15 16.01 7.76 -9.40
C LYS A 15 17.00 7.12 -10.39
N SER A 16 18.21 6.79 -9.94
CA SER A 16 19.24 6.17 -10.80
C SER A 16 18.84 4.81 -11.37
N GLN A 17 18.04 4.05 -10.60
CA GLN A 17 17.56 2.72 -10.98
C GLN A 17 16.17 2.76 -11.63
N ASN A 18 15.61 3.96 -11.89
CA ASN A 18 14.27 4.16 -12.43
C ASN A 18 13.17 3.43 -11.61
N ILE A 19 13.34 3.40 -10.29
CA ILE A 19 12.39 2.81 -9.34
C ILE A 19 11.43 3.90 -8.86
N ARG A 20 10.14 3.65 -9.03
CA ARG A 20 9.09 4.57 -8.56
C ARG A 20 8.79 4.33 -7.08
N LEU A 21 8.76 5.40 -6.29
CA LEU A 21 8.39 5.37 -4.88
C LEU A 21 6.92 5.73 -4.69
N PHE A 22 6.16 4.88 -4.01
CA PHE A 22 4.81 5.17 -3.52
C PHE A 22 4.85 5.28 -2.00
N GLN A 23 4.53 6.46 -1.46
CA GLN A 23 4.61 6.72 -0.02
C GLN A 23 3.22 6.94 0.58
N PHE A 24 2.80 5.99 1.41
CA PHE A 24 1.59 6.06 2.23
C PHE A 24 2.00 6.27 3.69
N GLY A 25 1.80 7.50 4.19
CA GLY A 25 2.20 7.88 5.55
C GLY A 25 1.22 7.36 6.59
N ILE A 26 1.58 6.28 7.30
CA ILE A 26 0.82 5.79 8.46
C ILE A 26 1.59 6.12 9.73
N GLU A 27 1.01 6.95 10.59
CA GLU A 27 1.61 7.36 11.86
C GLU A 27 1.83 6.15 12.80
N GLY A 28 2.95 6.16 13.51
CA GLY A 28 3.47 4.99 14.23
C GLY A 28 3.21 4.96 15.73
N LYS A 29 2.78 6.06 16.32
CA LYS A 29 2.52 6.22 17.76
C LYS A 29 1.08 6.67 17.93
N THR A 30 0.33 5.92 18.75
CA THR A 30 -1.01 6.23 19.26
C THR A 30 -2.11 6.40 18.21
N GLU A 31 -2.98 5.38 18.15
CA GLU A 31 -4.35 5.46 17.63
C GLU A 31 -4.55 6.35 16.40
N VAL A 32 -3.89 5.98 15.30
CA VAL A 32 -4.35 6.45 13.99
C VAL A 32 -5.81 6.06 13.88
N SER A 33 -6.68 7.03 13.58
CA SER A 33 -8.09 6.74 13.40
C SER A 33 -8.22 5.62 12.35
N LEU A 34 -8.98 4.58 12.71
CA LEU A 34 -9.19 3.41 11.85
C LEU A 34 -9.53 3.78 10.39
N PRO A 35 -10.28 4.86 10.10
CA PRO A 35 -10.54 5.30 8.72
C PRO A 35 -9.28 5.69 7.93
N ILE A 36 -8.38 6.51 8.50
CA ILE A 36 -7.17 6.98 7.80
C ILE A 36 -6.22 5.80 7.52
N LEU A 37 -6.13 4.87 8.47
CA LEU A 37 -5.39 3.64 8.30
C LEU A 37 -6.00 2.79 7.17
N ASN A 38 -7.32 2.66 7.13
CA ASN A 38 -8.03 1.92 6.08
C ASN A 38 -7.73 2.48 4.69
N ASP A 39 -7.87 3.80 4.50
CA ASP A 39 -7.63 4.47 3.22
C ASP A 39 -6.18 4.28 2.74
N SER A 40 -5.21 4.47 3.64
CA SER A 40 -3.79 4.28 3.34
C SER A 40 -3.45 2.85 2.92
N ILE A 41 -4.05 1.86 3.60
CA ILE A 41 -3.88 0.44 3.27
C ILE A 41 -4.59 0.12 1.94
N MET A 42 -5.77 0.69 1.70
CA MET A 42 -6.52 0.48 0.46
C MET A 42 -5.75 1.02 -0.76
N GLU A 43 -5.19 2.22 -0.69
CA GLU A 43 -4.37 2.77 -1.76
C GLU A 43 -3.10 1.94 -1.99
N ALA A 44 -2.45 1.47 -0.93
CA ALA A 44 -1.31 0.57 -1.06
C ALA A 44 -1.68 -0.75 -1.76
N LEU A 45 -2.85 -1.32 -1.45
CA LEU A 45 -3.35 -2.54 -2.09
C LEU A 45 -3.66 -2.31 -3.59
N LYS A 46 -4.19 -1.14 -3.97
CA LYS A 46 -4.40 -0.78 -5.38
C LYS A 46 -3.08 -0.79 -6.17
N ILE A 47 -1.99 -0.27 -5.60
CA ILE A 47 -0.66 -0.34 -6.22
C ILE A 47 -0.20 -1.79 -6.41
N LEU A 48 -0.39 -2.63 -5.38
CA LEU A 48 0.04 -4.03 -5.37
C LEU A 48 -0.74 -4.91 -6.35
N LEU A 49 -2.01 -4.59 -6.57
CA LEU A 49 -2.88 -5.32 -7.49
C LEU A 49 -2.59 -5.03 -8.97
N ASP A 50 -2.02 -3.87 -9.26
CA ASP A 50 -1.63 -3.52 -10.62
C ASP A 50 -0.32 -4.21 -11.00
N VAL A 51 -0.45 -5.26 -11.82
CA VAL A 51 0.66 -6.09 -12.31
C VAL A 51 1.77 -5.30 -13.01
N ARG A 52 1.48 -4.10 -13.52
CA ARG A 52 2.47 -3.24 -14.21
C ARG A 52 3.45 -2.58 -13.26
N ASN A 53 3.15 -2.56 -11.97
CA ASN A 53 4.06 -2.06 -10.96
C ASN A 53 5.07 -3.13 -10.51
N HIS A 54 4.88 -4.40 -10.90
CA HIS A 54 5.74 -5.49 -10.45
C HIS A 54 7.07 -5.55 -11.21
N PRO A 55 8.18 -5.88 -10.53
CA PRO A 55 8.28 -6.28 -9.12
C PRO A 55 8.15 -5.10 -8.11
N VAL A 56 7.45 -5.30 -6.99
CA VAL A 56 7.23 -4.29 -5.94
C VAL A 56 7.88 -4.70 -4.61
N LEU A 57 8.59 -3.76 -3.97
CA LEU A 57 9.06 -3.89 -2.59
C LEU A 57 8.13 -3.14 -1.62
N ILE A 58 7.56 -3.85 -0.64
CA ILE A 58 6.76 -3.23 0.43
C ILE A 58 7.63 -3.09 1.68
N HIS A 59 7.77 -1.88 2.22
CA HIS A 59 8.46 -1.70 3.48
C HIS A 59 7.91 -0.56 4.36
N CYS A 60 8.24 -0.66 5.64
CA CYS A 60 8.12 0.41 6.63
C CYS A 60 9.46 0.48 7.39
N LYS A 61 9.50 1.16 8.54
CA LYS A 61 10.75 1.25 9.34
C LYS A 61 11.36 -0.09 9.71
N ARG A 62 10.54 -1.11 10.02
CA ARG A 62 11.02 -2.43 10.51
C ARG A 62 10.40 -3.62 9.78
N GLY A 63 9.55 -3.39 8.80
CA GLY A 63 8.85 -4.45 8.07
C GLY A 63 7.86 -5.28 8.90
N LYS A 64 7.43 -4.81 10.09
CA LYS A 64 6.59 -5.59 11.02
C LYS A 64 5.11 -5.20 10.98
N HIS A 65 4.77 -4.08 11.61
CA HIS A 65 3.38 -3.67 11.85
C HIS A 65 2.68 -3.22 10.57
N ARG A 66 3.03 -2.04 10.05
CA ARG A 66 2.40 -1.46 8.85
C ARG A 66 2.53 -2.34 7.61
N THR A 67 3.72 -2.89 7.39
CA THR A 67 3.96 -3.86 6.33
C THR A 67 3.14 -5.14 6.54
N GLY A 68 3.07 -5.63 7.78
CA GLY A 68 2.26 -6.80 8.15
C GLY A 68 0.77 -6.59 7.92
N CYS A 69 0.22 -5.40 8.22
CA CYS A 69 -1.18 -5.08 7.93
C CYS A 69 -1.46 -5.09 6.42
N VAL A 70 -0.63 -4.42 5.60
CA VAL A 70 -0.78 -4.44 4.12
C VAL A 70 -0.73 -5.87 3.59
N VAL A 71 0.29 -6.64 4.00
CA VAL A 71 0.46 -8.03 3.55
C VAL A 71 -0.68 -8.90 4.06
N GLY A 72 -1.14 -8.69 5.30
CA GLY A 72 -2.26 -9.42 5.90
C GLY A 72 -3.56 -9.20 5.13
N CYS A 73 -3.91 -7.94 4.86
CA CYS A 73 -5.08 -7.59 4.05
C CYS A 73 -4.95 -8.13 2.61
N PHE A 74 -3.76 -8.09 2.03
CA PHE A 74 -3.50 -8.68 0.71
C PHE A 74 -3.76 -10.20 0.72
N ARG A 75 -3.27 -10.93 1.73
CA ARG A 75 -3.52 -12.39 1.85
C ARG A 75 -4.98 -12.72 2.12
N LYS A 76 -5.67 -11.92 2.92
CA LYS A 76 -7.13 -12.03 3.11
C LYS A 76 -7.88 -11.89 1.79
N MET A 77 -7.50 -10.92 0.94
CA MET A 77 -8.07 -10.76 -0.40
C MET A 77 -7.73 -11.93 -1.34
N GLN A 78 -6.57 -12.57 -1.18
CA GLN A 78 -6.23 -13.84 -1.84
C GLN A 78 -6.98 -15.05 -1.27
N ASN A 79 -8.02 -14.84 -0.46
CA ASN A 79 -8.86 -15.85 0.15
C ASN A 79 -8.11 -16.83 1.07
N TRP A 80 -7.02 -16.38 1.71
CA TRP A 80 -6.38 -17.15 2.78
C TRP A 80 -7.27 -17.17 4.01
N CYS A 81 -7.31 -18.30 4.74
CA CYS A 81 -8.00 -18.36 6.02
C CYS A 81 -7.31 -17.45 7.05
N LEU A 82 -8.11 -16.83 7.93
CA LEU A 82 -7.61 -15.82 8.89
C LEU A 82 -6.50 -16.38 9.79
N SER A 83 -6.58 -17.65 10.20
CA SER A 83 -5.53 -18.30 10.99
C SER A 83 -4.17 -18.30 10.29
N SER A 84 -4.12 -18.66 9.00
CA SER A 84 -2.88 -18.60 8.21
C SER A 84 -2.37 -17.17 8.01
N VAL A 85 -3.28 -16.20 7.87
CA VAL A 85 -2.90 -14.78 7.77
C VAL A 85 -2.27 -14.30 9.09
N PHE A 86 -2.88 -14.64 10.22
CA PHE A 86 -2.40 -14.27 11.55
C PHE A 86 -1.08 -14.94 11.88
N GLU A 87 -0.94 -16.24 11.62
CA GLU A 87 0.32 -16.96 11.83
C GLU A 87 1.46 -16.30 11.05
N LYS A 88 1.21 -15.96 9.78
CA LYS A 88 2.18 -15.26 8.95
C LYS A 88 2.56 -13.91 9.55
N TYR A 89 1.58 -13.08 9.90
CA TYR A 89 1.85 -11.78 10.53
C TYR A 89 2.68 -11.95 11.80
N GLN A 90 2.28 -12.85 12.70
CA GLN A 90 2.93 -13.11 13.97
C GLN A 90 4.37 -13.61 13.77
N ARG A 91 4.61 -14.46 12.77
CA ARG A 91 5.95 -14.95 12.42
C ARG A 91 6.91 -13.82 12.06
N TYR A 92 6.47 -12.84 11.27
CA TYR A 92 7.31 -11.70 10.90
C TYR A 92 7.40 -10.62 11.98
N ALA A 93 6.32 -10.38 12.73
CA ALA A 93 6.33 -9.44 13.84
C ALA A 93 7.18 -9.96 15.02
N GLY A 94 7.18 -11.27 15.25
CA GLY A 94 7.83 -11.96 16.36
C GLY A 94 7.29 -11.48 17.71
N ALA A 95 8.18 -11.33 18.69
CA ALA A 95 7.87 -10.81 20.03
C ALA A 95 7.25 -9.39 20.06
N LYS A 96 7.16 -8.70 18.92
CA LYS A 96 6.54 -7.37 18.79
C LYS A 96 5.21 -7.41 18.05
N SER A 97 4.58 -8.58 17.94
CA SER A 97 3.20 -8.75 17.45
C SER A 97 2.23 -7.86 18.24
N ARG A 98 1.24 -7.28 17.56
CA ARG A 98 0.22 -6.43 18.18
C ARG A 98 -1.17 -6.98 17.89
N THR A 99 -1.99 -7.12 18.92
CA THR A 99 -3.40 -7.50 18.76
C THR A 99 -4.17 -6.49 17.92
N THR A 100 -3.86 -5.20 18.04
CA THR A 100 -4.45 -4.13 17.22
C THR A 100 -4.31 -4.37 15.73
N ASP A 101 -3.16 -4.89 15.29
CA ASP A 101 -2.89 -5.16 13.88
C ASP A 101 -3.69 -6.39 13.41
N LEU A 102 -3.83 -7.42 14.27
CA LEU A 102 -4.63 -8.61 14.00
C LEU A 102 -6.12 -8.25 13.87
N THR A 103 -6.66 -7.50 14.84
CA THR A 103 -8.04 -6.99 14.83
C THR A 103 -8.28 -6.11 13.60
N PHE A 104 -7.32 -5.28 13.21
CA PHE A 104 -7.43 -4.49 11.98
C PHE A 104 -7.54 -5.39 10.73
N ILE A 105 -6.67 -6.40 10.59
CA ILE A 105 -6.71 -7.34 9.46
C ILE A 105 -8.04 -8.10 9.43
N GLU A 106 -8.55 -8.51 10.59
CA GLU A 106 -9.84 -9.18 10.74
C GLU A 106 -11.01 -8.30 10.29
N MET A 107 -11.03 -7.04 10.72
CA MET A 107 -12.10 -6.10 10.42
C MET A 107 -12.00 -5.45 9.03
N PHE A 108 -10.84 -5.54 8.36
CA PHE A 108 -10.64 -4.90 7.06
C PHE A 108 -11.59 -5.45 5.99
N ASP A 109 -12.45 -4.60 5.44
CA ASP A 109 -13.43 -4.98 4.43
C ASP A 109 -12.81 -5.09 3.03
N ILE A 110 -12.76 -6.33 2.52
CA ILE A 110 -12.23 -6.65 1.19
C ILE A 110 -13.23 -6.39 0.06
N ILE A 111 -14.53 -6.21 0.35
CA ILE A 111 -15.57 -6.02 -0.66
C ILE A 111 -15.34 -4.70 -1.42
N ASN A 112 -15.03 -3.63 -0.69
CA ASN A 112 -14.71 -2.32 -1.27
C ASN A 112 -13.52 -2.38 -2.24
N LEU A 113 -12.52 -3.22 -1.92
CA LEU A 113 -11.37 -3.42 -2.79
C LEU A 113 -11.74 -4.21 -4.07
N ARG A 114 -12.63 -5.20 -3.97
CA ARG A 114 -13.13 -5.94 -5.15
C ARG A 114 -13.90 -5.03 -6.09
N GLN A 115 -14.75 -4.15 -5.57
CA GLN A 115 -15.46 -3.16 -6.38
C GLN A 115 -14.49 -2.21 -7.09
N CYS A 116 -13.46 -1.73 -6.39
CA CYS A 116 -12.38 -0.96 -7.01
C CYS A 116 -11.68 -1.75 -8.13
N LEU A 117 -11.35 -3.02 -7.91
CA LEU A 117 -10.75 -3.90 -8.92
C LEU A 117 -11.63 -4.06 -10.15
N TYR A 118 -12.93 -4.29 -9.97
CA TYR A 118 -13.85 -4.38 -11.11
C TYR A 118 -13.90 -3.06 -11.85
N SER A 119 -14.01 -1.91 -11.18
CA SER A 119 -13.97 -0.59 -11.83
C SER A 119 -12.68 -0.39 -12.63
N ILE A 120 -11.54 -0.79 -12.07
CA ILE A 120 -10.24 -0.77 -12.74
C ILE A 120 -10.28 -1.64 -14.00
N ILE A 121 -10.68 -2.91 -13.88
CA ILE A 121 -10.73 -3.87 -14.99
C ILE A 121 -11.71 -3.40 -16.09
N TYR A 122 -12.87 -2.86 -15.70
CA TYR A 122 -13.86 -2.34 -16.63
C TYR A 122 -13.39 -1.05 -17.32
N GLN A 123 -12.64 -0.17 -16.65
CA GLN A 123 -11.98 0.97 -17.31
C GLN A 123 -10.95 0.50 -18.35
N TYR A 124 -10.31 -0.67 -18.14
CA TYR A 124 -9.43 -1.29 -19.14
C TYR A 124 -10.20 -1.95 -20.29
N GLN A 125 -11.35 -2.55 -20.02
CA GLN A 125 -12.15 -3.29 -21.01
C GLN A 125 -13.15 -2.41 -21.78
N GLY A 126 -13.54 -1.25 -21.23
CA GLY A 126 -14.48 -0.30 -21.82
C GLY A 126 -13.82 0.98 -22.34
N VAL A 127 -13.69 1.09 -23.66
CA VAL A 127 -13.71 2.33 -24.47
C VAL A 127 -13.03 3.58 -23.86
N SER A 128 -11.77 3.50 -23.43
CA SER A 128 -10.97 4.71 -23.15
C SER A 128 -9.55 4.56 -23.68
N LYS A 129 -9.13 5.47 -24.55
CA LYS A 129 -7.81 5.50 -25.20
C LYS A 129 -6.62 5.70 -24.22
N LYS A 130 -6.88 5.87 -22.92
CA LYS A 130 -5.84 5.95 -21.88
C LYS A 130 -5.69 4.60 -21.17
N ARG A 131 -4.74 3.79 -21.64
CA ARG A 131 -4.38 2.46 -21.11
C ARG A 131 -3.73 2.51 -19.71
N ARG A 132 -3.96 3.55 -18.90
CA ARG A 132 -3.31 3.72 -17.60
C ARG A 132 -4.28 4.26 -16.56
N LEU A 133 -4.50 3.47 -15.51
CA LEU A 133 -4.97 3.96 -14.22
C LEU A 133 -4.10 5.13 -13.77
N MET A 134 -4.72 6.30 -13.64
CA MET A 134 -4.10 7.50 -13.12
C MET A 134 -4.30 7.49 -11.59
N TYR A 135 -3.21 7.40 -10.84
CA TYR A 135 -3.27 7.58 -9.38
C TYR A 135 -3.53 9.07 -9.06
N GLN A 136 -4.03 9.41 -7.87
CA GLN A 136 -4.34 10.82 -7.52
C GLN A 136 -3.16 11.81 -7.73
N GLY A 137 -1.91 11.33 -7.72
CA GLY A 137 -0.72 12.11 -8.08
C GLY A 137 -0.48 12.34 -9.58
N GLU A 138 -1.24 11.70 -10.46
CA GLU A 138 -1.17 11.84 -11.92
C GLU A 138 -2.28 12.74 -12.49
N THR A 139 -3.30 13.08 -11.68
CA THR A 139 -4.46 13.90 -12.08
C THR A 139 -4.28 15.41 -11.99
N THR A 140 -3.14 15.91 -11.49
CA THR A 140 -2.84 17.35 -11.51
C THR A 140 -1.86 17.67 -12.62
N GLN A 141 -2.35 18.32 -13.68
CA GLN A 141 -1.53 19.22 -14.50
C GLN A 141 -1.11 20.41 -13.61
N LYS A 142 -0.13 20.19 -12.74
CA LYS A 142 0.74 21.24 -12.22
C LYS A 142 2.17 20.71 -12.34
N PRO A 143 3.09 21.49 -12.90
CA PRO A 143 4.46 21.03 -13.08
C PRO A 143 5.02 20.59 -11.72
N PRO A 144 5.76 19.48 -11.64
CA PRO A 144 6.53 19.20 -10.44
C PRO A 144 7.41 20.42 -10.21
N ARG A 145 7.39 20.95 -8.98
CA ARG A 145 8.39 21.93 -8.58
C ARG A 145 9.74 21.22 -8.75
N LEU A 146 10.41 21.52 -9.87
CA LEU A 146 11.85 21.47 -9.98
C LEU A 146 12.36 22.34 -8.84
N THR A 147 12.86 21.72 -7.78
CA THR A 147 13.97 22.32 -7.07
C THR A 147 15.19 22.00 -7.91
N SER A 148 15.53 22.94 -8.79
CA SER A 148 16.88 23.14 -9.29
C SER A 148 17.80 23.33 -8.10
N PHE A 149 18.66 22.36 -7.82
CA PHE A 149 20.13 22.38 -7.88
C PHE A 149 20.62 21.02 -7.35
#